data_AF-A0AAF0V5N7-F1
#
_entry.id   AF-A0AAF0V5N7-F1
#
_cell.length_a   1.000
_cell.length_b   1.000
_cell.length_c   1.000
_cell.angle_alpha   90.00
_cell.angle_beta   90.00
_cell.angle_gamma   90.00
#
_symmetry.space_group_name_H-M   'P 1'
#
loop_
_entity.id
_entity.type
_entity.pdbx_description
1 polymer ?
#
loop_
_entity_poly.entity_id
_entity_poly.type
_entity_poly.pdbx_seq_one_letter_code
_entity_poly.pdbx_strand_id
1 'polypeptide(L)'
;MNHIFQKHLRKFILVFFDDILVFSRTLEEHVDHLRTTFELLVQHQLFAKESKCVFAAKKVEYLGHYISVDGVATDPKKVEAVQSWPEPTNLKQLRDFLGLAGYYRRFIKGYGVISKPLTDLLKKDNFNWSSKATDAFESLKRVLRQLIPLGMSCIN
;
A
#
# COMPACT_ATOMS: atom_id res chain seq x y z
N MET A 1 9.27 -5.90 21.66
CA MET A 1 10.14 -5.20 20.69
C MET A 1 10.07 -3.69 20.78
N ASN A 2 8.90 -3.03 20.69
CA ASN A 2 8.85 -1.56 20.71
C ASN A 2 9.54 -0.91 21.92
N HIS A 3 9.47 -1.52 23.11
CA HIS A 3 10.17 -1.02 24.30
C HIS A 3 11.71 -1.09 24.21
N ILE A 4 12.26 -2.02 23.43
CA ILE A 4 13.71 -2.19 23.23
C ILE A 4 14.27 -1.03 22.42
N PHE A 5 13.54 -0.66 21.35
CA PHE A 5 13.97 0.39 20.43
C PHE A 5 13.39 1.78 20.76
N GLN A 6 12.67 1.93 21.88
CA GLN A 6 11.90 3.15 22.22
C GLN A 6 12.70 4.45 22.04
N LYS A 7 13.99 4.46 22.42
CA LYS A 7 14.87 5.64 22.31
C LYS A 7 15.18 6.04 20.86
N HIS A 8 15.03 5.11 19.92
CA HIS A 8 15.41 5.22 18.51
C HIS A 8 14.19 5.12 17.55
N LEU A 9 13.03 4.73 18.07
CA LEU A 9 11.78 4.69 17.31
C LEU A 9 11.46 6.05 16.69
N ARG A 10 11.06 6.03 15.41
CA ARG A 10 10.72 7.21 14.59
C ARG A 10 11.86 8.22 14.38
N LYS A 11 13.05 7.98 14.92
CA LYS A 11 14.27 8.76 14.62
C LYS A 11 15.02 8.14 13.45
N PHE A 12 15.34 6.85 13.58
CA PHE A 12 16.00 6.06 12.54
C PHE A 12 15.58 4.59 12.53
N ILE A 13 14.72 4.17 13.47
CA ILE A 13 14.17 2.81 13.51
C ILE A 13 12.63 2.87 13.44
N LEU A 14 12.04 2.02 12.62
CA LEU A 14 10.64 1.62 12.71
C LEU A 14 10.57 0.13 13.00
N VAL A 15 9.64 -0.27 13.87
CA VAL A 15 9.44 -1.68 14.23
C VAL A 15 7.97 -2.00 14.13
N PHE A 16 7.66 -3.11 13.46
CA PHE A 16 6.31 -3.64 13.35
C PHE A 16 6.35 -5.16 13.52
N PHE A 17 5.84 -5.64 14.66
CA PHE A 17 6.07 -7.01 15.11
C PHE A 17 7.55 -7.38 14.95
N ASP A 18 7.85 -8.34 14.06
CA ASP A 18 9.17 -8.92 13.85
C ASP A 18 10.02 -8.17 12.81
N ASP A 19 9.45 -7.20 12.09
CA ASP A 19 10.14 -6.46 11.03
C ASP A 19 10.71 -5.13 11.54
N ILE A 20 12.04 -4.99 11.43
CA ILE A 20 12.79 -3.80 11.81
C ILE A 20 13.27 -3.10 10.55
N LEU A 21 12.89 -1.83 10.39
CA LEU A 21 13.39 -0.95 9.35
C LEU A 21 14.34 0.08 9.96
N VAL A 22 15.56 0.15 9.43
CA VAL A 22 16.55 1.17 9.78
C VAL A 22 16.72 2.12 8.60
N PHE A 23 16.67 3.43 8.84
CA PHE A 23 16.80 4.45 7.79
C PHE A 23 17.72 5.59 8.23
N SER A 24 18.47 6.15 7.27
CA SER A 24 19.48 7.19 7.50
C SER A 24 19.60 8.11 6.29
N ARG A 25 20.22 9.28 6.45
CA ARG A 25 20.41 10.23 5.33
C ARG A 25 21.66 9.91 4.51
N THR A 26 22.72 9.46 5.17
CA THR A 26 23.98 9.06 4.53
C THR A 26 24.33 7.62 4.87
N LEU A 27 25.26 7.05 4.11
CA LEU A 27 25.72 5.68 4.36
C LEU A 27 26.51 5.59 5.66
N GLU A 28 27.28 6.63 5.99
CA GLU A 28 28.05 6.74 7.23
C GLU A 28 27.12 6.70 8.46
N GLU A 29 26.08 7.54 8.47
CA GLU A 29 25.03 7.50 9.51
C GLU A 29 24.34 6.13 9.55
N HIS A 30 24.17 5.49 8.40
CA HIS A 30 23.53 4.17 8.32
C HIS A 30 24.35 3.07 8.98
N VAL A 31 25.67 3.10 8.85
CA VAL A 31 26.56 2.15 9.54
C VAL A 31 26.45 2.33 11.05
N ASP A 32 26.42 3.56 11.55
CA ASP A 32 26.28 3.82 12.99
C ASP A 32 24.91 3.42 13.54
N HIS A 33 23.84 3.68 12.78
CA HIS A 33 22.49 3.24 13.13
C HIS A 33 22.35 1.71 13.12
N LEU A 34 22.96 1.02 12.15
CA LEU A 34 22.99 -0.44 12.11
C LEU A 34 23.78 -1.02 13.28
N ARG A 35 24.93 -0.44 13.62
CA ARG A 35 25.72 -0.84 14.79
C ARG A 35 24.88 -0.78 16.06
N THR A 36 24.24 0.36 16.30
CA THR A 36 23.34 0.55 17.45
C THR A 36 22.19 -0.46 17.45
N THR A 37 21.60 -0.72 16.28
CA THR A 37 20.49 -1.67 16.14
C THR A 37 20.93 -3.09 16.48
N PHE A 38 22.08 -3.55 15.95
CA PHE A 38 22.61 -4.88 16.22
C PHE A 38 23.05 -5.05 17.67
N GLU A 39 23.67 -4.04 18.27
CA GLU A 39 24.01 -4.05 19.71
C GLU A 39 22.76 -4.27 20.57
N LEU A 40 21.66 -3.56 20.26
CA LEU A 40 20.38 -3.74 20.96
C LEU A 40 19.80 -5.14 20.77
N LEU A 41 19.89 -5.71 19.56
CA LEU A 41 19.45 -7.07 19.29
C LEU A 41 20.24 -8.09 20.12
N VAL A 42 21.57 -7.98 20.14
CA VAL A 42 22.46 -8.85 20.91
C VAL A 42 22.17 -8.74 22.41
N GLN A 43 22.05 -7.52 22.94
CA GLN A 43 21.74 -7.28 24.36
C GLN A 43 20.44 -7.94 24.81
N HIS A 44 19.44 -8.01 23.93
CA HIS A 44 18.12 -8.58 24.23
C HIS A 44 17.96 -10.00 23.69
N GLN A 45 19.04 -10.66 23.25
CA GLN A 45 19.04 -12.03 22.72
C GLN A 45 18.06 -12.22 21.56
N LEU A 46 17.94 -11.21 20.69
CA LEU A 46 17.15 -11.25 19.47
C LEU A 46 18.06 -11.53 18.28
N PHE A 47 17.60 -12.40 17.37
CA PHE A 47 18.38 -12.86 16.24
C PHE A 47 17.67 -12.52 14.92
N ALA A 48 18.41 -11.87 14.02
CA ALA A 48 17.94 -11.63 12.66
C ALA A 48 18.33 -12.80 11.75
N LYS A 49 17.42 -13.22 10.88
CA LYS A 49 17.70 -14.25 9.87
C LYS A 49 18.32 -13.59 8.65
N GLU A 50 19.63 -13.77 8.44
CA GLU A 50 20.40 -13.13 7.36
C GLU A 50 19.74 -13.24 5.97
N SER A 51 19.25 -14.43 5.60
CA SER A 51 18.54 -14.66 4.33
C SER A 51 17.25 -13.85 4.13
N LYS A 52 16.73 -13.19 5.17
CA LYS A 52 15.58 -12.28 5.10
C LYS A 52 15.98 -10.81 5.27
N CYS A 53 17.25 -10.52 5.53
CA CYS A 53 17.74 -9.16 5.72
C CYS A 53 18.13 -8.52 4.39
N VAL A 54 17.80 -7.24 4.24
CA VAL A 54 18.22 -6.40 3.11
C VAL A 54 18.97 -5.20 3.70
N PHE A 55 20.22 -5.00 3.27
CA PHE A 55 21.09 -3.95 3.82
C PHE A 55 21.43 -2.89 2.78
N ALA A 56 21.55 -1.63 3.25
CA ALA A 56 22.01 -0.49 2.47
C ALA A 56 21.32 -0.30 1.10
N ALA A 57 20.04 -0.68 1.01
CA ALA A 57 19.28 -0.54 -0.23
C ALA A 57 18.64 0.85 -0.33
N LYS A 58 18.69 1.45 -1.52
CA LYS A 58 18.00 2.72 -1.82
C LYS A 58 16.47 2.58 -1.86
N LYS A 59 15.99 1.34 -2.01
CA LYS A 59 14.58 0.96 -2.04
C LYS A 59 14.41 -0.39 -1.34
N VAL A 60 13.52 -0.47 -0.36
CA VAL A 60 13.27 -1.70 0.40
C VAL A 60 11.77 -1.95 0.54
N GLU A 61 11.36 -3.22 0.49
CA GLU A 61 9.98 -3.61 0.79
C GLU A 61 9.80 -3.75 2.31
N TYR A 62 8.77 -3.10 2.86
CA TYR A 62 8.41 -3.13 4.27
C TYR A 62 6.89 -3.14 4.40
N LEU A 63 6.33 -4.19 4.99
CA LEU A 63 4.89 -4.39 5.20
C LEU A 63 4.03 -4.26 3.92
N GLY A 64 4.56 -4.67 2.76
CA GLY A 64 3.87 -4.58 1.47
C GLY A 64 3.88 -3.16 0.86
N HIS A 65 4.81 -2.32 1.30
CA HIS A 65 5.12 -1.00 0.74
C HIS A 65 6.60 -0.92 0.36
N TYR A 66 6.92 -0.13 -0.64
CA TYR A 66 8.31 0.19 -0.98
C TYR A 66 8.69 1.53 -0.37
N ILE A 67 9.76 1.53 0.42
CA ILE A 67 10.31 2.72 1.04
C ILE A 67 11.55 3.12 0.25
N SER A 68 11.60 4.35 -0.25
CA SER A 68 12.75 4.93 -0.95
C SER A 68 13.05 6.35 -0.47
N VAL A 69 14.09 6.95 -1.04
CA VAL A 69 14.43 8.38 -0.85
C VAL A 69 13.28 9.33 -1.19
N ASP A 70 12.40 8.95 -2.12
CA ASP A 70 11.25 9.75 -2.54
C ASP A 70 10.04 9.60 -1.61
N GLY A 71 10.13 8.70 -0.61
CA GLY A 71 9.09 8.44 0.38
C GLY A 71 8.55 7.01 0.35
N VAL A 72 7.34 6.85 0.87
CA VAL A 72 6.64 5.56 0.92
C VAL A 72 5.78 5.42 -0.33
N ALA A 73 6.13 4.46 -1.18
CA ALA A 73 5.34 4.08 -2.34
C ALA A 73 4.57 2.78 -2.07
N THR A 74 3.30 2.74 -2.44
CA THR A 74 2.53 1.48 -2.44
C THR A 74 3.09 0.53 -3.51
N ASP A 75 3.00 -0.79 -3.27
CA ASP A 75 3.42 -1.81 -4.23
C ASP A 75 2.87 -1.52 -5.64
N PRO A 76 3.73 -1.32 -6.67
CA PRO A 76 3.30 -1.06 -8.04
C PRO A 76 2.41 -2.18 -8.58
N LYS A 77 2.51 -3.42 -8.08
CA LYS A 77 1.63 -4.53 -8.46
C LYS A 77 0.18 -4.25 -8.08
N LYS A 78 -0.10 -3.54 -6.99
CA LYS A 78 -1.48 -3.17 -6.61
C LYS A 78 -2.06 -2.14 -7.57
N VAL A 79 -1.22 -1.22 -8.04
CA VAL A 79 -1.58 -0.22 -9.06
C VAL A 79 -1.82 -0.90 -10.41
N GLU A 80 -0.92 -1.82 -10.79
CA GLU A 80 -1.00 -2.60 -12.02
C GLU A 80 -2.23 -3.51 -12.02
N ALA A 81 -2.56 -4.18 -10.91
CA ALA A 81 -3.74 -5.03 -10.78
C ALA A 81 -5.05 -4.25 -11.01
N VAL A 82 -5.13 -2.99 -10.60
CA VAL A 82 -6.28 -2.14 -10.92
C VAL A 82 -6.26 -1.68 -12.36
N GLN A 83 -5.09 -1.41 -12.93
CA GLN A 83 -4.96 -1.02 -14.34
C GLN A 83 -5.34 -2.16 -15.30
N SER A 84 -4.90 -3.39 -14.99
CA SER A 84 -5.17 -4.60 -15.75
C SER A 84 -6.50 -5.27 -15.38
N TRP A 85 -7.28 -4.67 -14.47
CA TRP A 85 -8.55 -5.23 -14.04
C TRP A 85 -9.48 -5.42 -15.26
N PRO A 86 -9.91 -6.66 -15.55
CA PRO A 86 -10.70 -6.96 -16.73
C PRO A 86 -12.11 -6.39 -16.62
N GLU A 87 -12.72 -6.09 -17.76
CA GLU A 87 -14.13 -5.69 -17.79
C GLU A 87 -15.01 -6.80 -17.15
N PRO A 88 -15.81 -6.49 -16.12
CA PRO A 88 -16.69 -7.47 -15.50
C PRO A 88 -17.71 -8.05 -16.49
N THR A 89 -17.72 -9.37 -16.65
CA THR A 89 -18.69 -10.09 -17.50
C THR A 89 -19.88 -10.63 -16.72
N ASN A 90 -19.87 -10.50 -15.39
CA ASN A 90 -20.94 -10.95 -14.52
C ASN A 90 -21.05 -10.11 -13.24
N LEU A 91 -22.18 -10.26 -12.54
CA LEU A 91 -22.49 -9.55 -11.31
C LEU A 91 -21.47 -9.78 -10.18
N LYS A 92 -20.87 -10.98 -10.10
CA LYS A 92 -19.87 -11.27 -9.07
C LYS A 92 -18.62 -10.41 -9.28
N GLN A 93 -18.07 -10.43 -10.49
CA GLN A 93 -16.89 -9.63 -10.85
C GLN A 93 -17.14 -8.12 -10.66
N LEU A 94 -18.35 -7.66 -10.99
CA LEU A 94 -18.72 -6.26 -10.79
C LEU A 94 -18.79 -5.89 -9.30
N ARG A 95 -19.33 -6.77 -8.45
CA ARG A 95 -19.33 -6.58 -6.99
C ARG A 95 -17.91 -6.59 -6.42
N ASP A 96 -17.05 -7.47 -6.90
CA ASP A 96 -15.65 -7.54 -6.46
C ASP A 96 -14.92 -6.20 -6.75
N PHE A 97 -15.10 -5.65 -7.96
CA PHE A 97 -14.56 -4.33 -8.32
C PHE A 97 -15.15 -3.19 -7.49
N LEU A 98 -16.48 -3.14 -7.36
CA LEU A 98 -17.17 -2.09 -6.58
C LEU A 98 -16.86 -2.18 -5.07
N GLY A 99 -16.52 -3.36 -4.56
CA GLY A 99 -16.03 -3.55 -3.19
C GLY A 99 -14.71 -2.83 -2.96
N LEU A 100 -13.74 -3.02 -3.86
CA LEU A 100 -12.47 -2.31 -3.81
C LEU A 100 -12.64 -0.80 -4.02
N ALA A 101 -13.40 -0.40 -5.05
CA ALA A 101 -13.66 1.01 -5.30
C ALA A 101 -14.40 1.68 -4.12
N GLY A 102 -15.32 0.95 -3.49
CA GLY A 102 -16.08 1.36 -2.32
C GLY A 102 -15.23 1.56 -1.08
N TYR A 103 -14.15 0.78 -0.88
CA TYR A 103 -13.19 1.00 0.19
C TYR A 103 -12.57 2.41 0.13
N TYR A 104 -12.24 2.87 -1.08
CA TYR A 104 -11.66 4.19 -1.32
C TYR A 104 -12.69 5.31 -1.53
N ARG A 105 -14.01 5.03 -1.39
CA ARG A 105 -15.09 5.99 -1.71
C ARG A 105 -14.91 7.38 -1.09
N ARG A 106 -14.35 7.46 0.12
CA ARG A 106 -14.15 8.72 0.86
C ARG A 106 -13.13 9.66 0.20
N PHE A 107 -12.25 9.09 -0.63
CA PHE A 107 -11.19 9.81 -1.33
C PHE A 107 -11.54 10.06 -2.81
N ILE A 108 -12.64 9.49 -3.30
CA ILE A 108 -13.10 9.64 -4.68
C ILE A 108 -14.14 10.75 -4.72
N LYS A 109 -13.75 11.95 -5.18
CA LYS A 109 -14.67 13.07 -5.38
C LYS A 109 -15.76 12.67 -6.37
N GLY A 110 -17.02 12.76 -5.94
CA GLY A 110 -18.17 12.40 -6.80
C GLY A 110 -18.36 10.90 -7.00
N TYR A 111 -17.83 10.04 -6.11
CA TYR A 111 -17.95 8.57 -6.21
C TYR A 111 -19.36 8.11 -6.57
N GLY A 112 -20.39 8.64 -5.90
CA GLY A 112 -21.77 8.23 -6.14
C GLY A 112 -22.25 8.54 -7.57
N VAL A 113 -21.76 9.62 -8.19
CA VAL A 113 -22.11 9.97 -9.58
C VAL A 113 -21.37 9.04 -10.55
N ILE A 114 -20.08 8.81 -10.32
CA ILE A 114 -19.24 7.99 -11.20
C ILE A 114 -19.66 6.52 -11.14
N SER A 115 -19.92 5.99 -9.94
CA SER A 115 -20.30 4.58 -9.74
C SER A 115 -21.76 4.29 -10.07
N LYS A 116 -22.63 5.30 -10.22
CA LYS A 116 -24.06 5.11 -10.46
C LYS A 116 -24.36 4.15 -11.61
N PRO A 117 -23.78 4.32 -12.82
CA PRO A 117 -24.03 3.41 -13.94
C PRO A 117 -23.67 1.96 -13.62
N LEU A 118 -22.64 1.73 -12.80
CA LEU A 118 -22.22 0.40 -12.36
C LEU A 118 -23.13 -0.18 -11.27
N THR A 119 -23.52 0.63 -10.28
CA THR A 119 -24.43 0.19 -9.22
C THR A 119 -25.84 -0.11 -9.74
N ASP A 120 -26.27 0.56 -10.81
CA ASP A 120 -27.53 0.28 -11.48
C ASP A 120 -27.54 -1.13 -12.10
N LEU A 121 -26.40 -1.62 -12.59
CA LEU A 121 -26.26 -2.99 -13.10
C LEU A 121 -26.41 -4.06 -12.02
N LEU A 122 -26.25 -3.71 -10.74
CA LEU A 122 -26.42 -4.65 -9.62
C LEU A 122 -27.89 -4.92 -9.27
N LYS A 123 -28.83 -4.14 -9.83
CA LYS A 123 -30.26 -4.34 -9.64
C LYS A 123 -30.70 -5.65 -10.29
N LYS A 124 -31.79 -6.23 -9.78
CA LYS A 124 -32.32 -7.52 -10.23
C LYS A 124 -32.54 -7.51 -11.75
N ASP A 125 -32.00 -8.53 -12.42
CA ASP A 125 -32.10 -8.77 -13.87
C ASP A 125 -31.67 -7.59 -14.77
N ASN A 126 -30.77 -6.73 -14.28
CA ASN A 126 -30.37 -5.48 -14.95
C ASN A 126 -28.92 -5.45 -15.42
N PHE A 127 -28.24 -6.61 -15.46
CA PHE A 127 -26.85 -6.68 -15.90
C PHE A 127 -26.76 -6.56 -17.43
N ASN A 128 -26.75 -5.33 -17.93
CA ASN A 128 -26.51 -5.01 -19.33
C ASN A 128 -25.35 -4.02 -19.44
N TRP A 129 -24.18 -4.52 -19.83
CA TRP A 129 -22.99 -3.69 -19.94
C TRP A 129 -23.12 -2.69 -21.10
N SER A 130 -23.06 -1.41 -20.78
CA SER A 130 -23.26 -0.31 -21.74
C SER A 130 -22.02 0.57 -21.83
N SER A 131 -21.93 1.43 -22.86
CA SER A 131 -20.85 2.42 -22.97
C SER A 131 -20.71 3.29 -21.71
N LYS A 132 -21.83 3.68 -21.09
CA LYS A 132 -21.84 4.42 -19.81
C LYS A 132 -21.23 3.62 -18.66
N ALA A 133 -21.38 2.30 -18.66
CA ALA A 133 -20.76 1.42 -17.68
C ALA A 133 -19.24 1.32 -17.91
N THR A 134 -18.80 1.20 -19.16
CA THR A 134 -17.36 1.26 -19.52
C THR A 134 -16.74 2.59 -19.09
N ASP A 135 -17.39 3.72 -19.39
CA ASP A 135 -16.90 5.05 -19.01
C ASP A 135 -16.77 5.21 -17.49
N ALA A 136 -17.76 4.71 -16.74
CA ALA A 136 -17.75 4.69 -15.28
C ALA A 136 -16.63 3.80 -14.72
N PHE A 137 -16.46 2.60 -15.28
CA PHE A 137 -15.43 1.63 -14.90
C PHE A 137 -14.02 2.19 -15.12
N GLU A 138 -13.74 2.71 -16.31
CA GLU A 138 -12.44 3.30 -16.64
C GLU A 138 -12.15 4.58 -15.86
N SER A 139 -13.18 5.38 -15.57
CA SER A 139 -13.03 6.55 -14.69
C SER A 139 -12.66 6.16 -13.27
N LEU A 140 -13.30 5.12 -12.70
CA LEU A 140 -12.93 4.61 -11.38
C LEU A 140 -11.53 3.99 -11.37
N LYS A 141 -11.15 3.20 -12.39
CA LYS A 141 -9.78 2.66 -12.52
C LYS A 141 -8.74 3.78 -12.51
N ARG A 142 -8.98 4.87 -13.25
CA ARG A 142 -8.08 6.03 -13.31
C ARG A 142 -7.89 6.70 -11.95
N VAL A 143 -8.99 6.91 -11.21
CA VAL A 143 -8.93 7.52 -9.88
C VAL A 143 -8.26 6.57 -8.88
N LEU A 144 -8.60 5.28 -8.89
CA LEU A 144 -8.00 4.28 -8.01
C LEU A 144 -6.48 4.16 -8.24
N ARG A 145 -6.01 4.24 -9.49
CA ARG A 145 -4.58 4.28 -9.83
C ARG A 145 -3.83 5.41 -9.11
N GLN A 146 -4.48 6.56 -8.93
CA GLN A 146 -3.89 7.72 -8.25
C GLN A 146 -4.00 7.60 -6.73
N LEU A 147 -5.07 7.00 -6.22
CA LEU A 147 -5.35 6.91 -4.79
C LEU A 147 -4.61 5.77 -4.08
N ILE A 148 -4.39 4.62 -4.73
CA ILE A 148 -3.70 3.46 -4.13
C ILE A 148 -2.27 3.80 -3.66
N PRO A 149 -1.49 4.60 -4.39
CA PRO A 149 -0.22 5.13 -3.90
C PRO A 149 -0.36 6.07 -2.68
N LEU A 150 -1.46 6.82 -2.59
CA LEU A 150 -1.69 7.86 -1.57
C LEU A 150 -2.42 7.36 -0.32
N GLY A 151 -2.98 6.14 -0.35
CA GLY A 151 -3.89 5.61 0.67
C GLY A 151 -3.34 5.52 2.10
N MET A 152 -2.02 5.66 2.30
CA MET A 152 -1.41 5.72 3.64
C MET A 152 -1.01 7.11 4.12
N SER A 153 -1.01 8.14 3.27
CA SER A 153 -0.74 9.51 3.72
C SER A 153 -1.92 10.09 4.55
N CYS A 154 -3.09 9.47 4.46
CA CYS A 154 -4.33 9.91 5.12
C CYS A 154 -4.80 9.00 6.27
N ILE A 155 -3.96 8.07 6.73
CA ILE A 155 -4.18 7.35 7.99
C ILE A 155 -3.31 8.02 9.07
N ASN A 156 -3.61 9.29 9.33
CA ASN A 156 -3.20 10.02 10.53
C ASN A 156 -4.47 10.51 11.23
#